data_AF-A0A7Y2MLF7-F1
#
_entry.id   AF-A0A7Y2MLF7-F1
#
_cell.length_a   1.000
_cell.length_b   1.000
_cell.length_c   1.000
_cell.angle_alpha   90.00
_cell.angle_beta   90.00
_cell.angle_gamma   90.00
#
_symmetry.space_group_name_H-M   'P 1'
#
loop_
_entity.id
_entity.type
_entity.pdbx_description
1 polymer ?
#
loop_
_entity_poly.entity_id
_entity_poly.type
_entity_poly.pdbx_seq_one_letter_code
_entity_poly.pdbx_strand_id
1 'polypeptide(L)'
;MLDGQAVIASIPLQAAFDDPNAGLTLYPVDLGAGQGIRDLAAVDGGLLVLSGPQKDMTGAANVSFWKPGMNKPSSYNIEKAGLADSKPEALTVLKAADDRYSVLVVSDGPQNGAPALYDIPRQ
;
A
#
# COMPACT_ATOMS: atom_id res chain seq x y z
N MET A 1 7.99 2.73 11.32
CA MET A 1 8.07 1.29 11.62
C MET A 1 8.13 1.12 13.13
N LEU A 2 7.51 0.07 13.65
CA LEU A 2 7.62 -0.36 15.05
C LEU A 2 8.21 -1.77 15.03
N ASP A 3 9.32 -2.00 15.72
CA ASP A 3 10.00 -3.30 15.80
C ASP A 3 10.29 -3.96 14.43
N GLY A 4 10.62 -3.15 13.42
CA GLY A 4 10.91 -3.64 12.07
C GLY A 4 9.68 -4.06 11.27
N GLN A 5 8.47 -3.71 11.72
CA GLN A 5 7.23 -3.89 10.97
C GLN A 5 6.69 -2.57 10.40
N ALA A 6 6.00 -2.66 9.27
CA ALA A 6 5.21 -1.55 8.76
C ALA A 6 4.05 -1.26 9.72
N VAL A 7 3.57 -0.03 9.73
CA VAL A 7 2.52 0.41 10.66
C VAL A 7 1.51 1.24 9.91
N ILE A 8 0.24 0.87 10.01
CA ILE A 8 -0.88 1.74 9.65
C ILE A 8 -1.35 2.42 10.93
N ALA A 9 -1.51 3.74 10.89
CA ALA A 9 -2.03 4.50 12.01
C ALA A 9 -3.41 5.04 11.67
N SER A 10 -4.34 5.01 12.63
CA SER A 10 -5.65 5.66 12.49
C SER A 10 -5.88 6.65 13.62
N ILE A 11 -6.62 7.71 13.30
CA ILE A 11 -7.07 8.73 14.23
C ILE A 11 -8.55 9.03 13.95
N PRO A 12 -9.39 9.29 14.96
CA PRO A 12 -10.74 9.76 14.72
C PRO A 12 -10.72 11.08 13.92
N LEU A 13 -11.56 11.18 12.88
CA LEU A 13 -11.55 12.31 11.95
C LEU A 13 -11.61 13.67 12.65
N GLN A 14 -12.53 13.82 13.60
CA GLN A 14 -12.69 15.07 14.33
C GLN A 14 -11.44 15.40 15.15
N ALA A 15 -10.89 14.40 15.86
CA ALA A 15 -9.69 14.58 16.68
C ALA A 15 -8.46 14.97 15.84
N ALA A 16 -8.38 14.51 14.58
CA ALA A 16 -7.30 14.88 13.66
C ALA A 16 -7.22 16.38 13.36
N PHE A 17 -8.32 17.12 13.51
CA PHE A 17 -8.39 18.56 13.25
C PHE A 17 -8.61 19.40 14.51
N ASP A 18 -9.24 18.84 15.54
CA ASP A 18 -9.70 19.60 16.71
C ASP A 18 -8.85 19.35 17.97
N ASP A 19 -8.07 18.28 18.05
CA ASP A 19 -7.29 17.92 19.25
C ASP A 19 -5.81 17.65 18.92
N PRO A 20 -4.89 18.58 19.26
CA PRO A 20 -3.46 18.40 19.01
C PRO A 20 -2.82 17.30 19.86
N ASN A 21 -3.52 16.76 20.87
CA ASN A 21 -3.04 15.67 21.72
C ASN A 21 -3.70 14.32 21.40
N ALA A 22 -4.50 14.25 20.34
CA ALA A 22 -5.19 13.04 19.95
C ALA A 22 -4.19 11.89 19.69
N GLY A 23 -4.41 10.76 20.37
CA GLY A 23 -3.60 9.57 20.20
C GLY A 23 -3.87 8.85 18.88
N LEU A 24 -2.81 8.31 18.27
CA LEU A 24 -2.93 7.39 17.15
C LEU A 24 -3.21 5.97 17.65
N THR A 25 -4.16 5.28 17.04
CA THR A 25 -4.24 3.82 17.13
C THR A 25 -3.31 3.23 16.09
N LEU A 26 -2.36 2.41 16.54
CA LEU A 26 -1.30 1.85 15.69
C LEU A 26 -1.60 0.39 15.38
N TYR A 27 -1.53 0.02 14.11
CA TYR A 27 -1.72 -1.32 13.61
C TYR A 27 -0.43 -1.81 12.92
N PRO A 28 0.35 -2.67 13.58
CA PRO A 28 1.47 -3.33 12.94
C PRO A 28 0.99 -4.23 11.79
N VAL A 29 1.72 -4.21 10.68
CA VAL A 29 1.44 -5.01 9.48
C VAL A 29 2.73 -5.72 9.07
N ASP A 30 2.66 -7.05 9.01
CA ASP A 30 3.69 -7.92 8.48
C ASP A 30 3.63 -7.93 6.95
N LEU A 31 4.50 -7.13 6.33
CA LEU A 31 4.72 -7.08 4.88
C LEU A 31 5.95 -7.90 4.46
N GLY A 32 6.60 -8.59 5.39
CA GLY A 32 7.89 -9.24 5.18
C GLY A 32 9.10 -8.33 5.43
N ALA A 33 10.24 -8.96 5.64
CA ALA A 33 11.49 -8.28 6.01
C ALA A 33 11.92 -7.26 4.95
N GLY A 34 12.21 -6.04 5.40
CA GLY A 34 12.69 -4.98 4.52
C GLY A 34 11.62 -4.32 3.65
N GLN A 35 10.34 -4.70 3.81
CA GLN A 35 9.21 -4.09 3.10
C GLN A 35 8.56 -3.00 3.94
N GLY A 36 8.06 -1.97 3.27
CA GLY A 36 7.28 -0.88 3.84
C GLY A 36 6.04 -0.58 3.01
N ILE A 37 5.13 0.21 3.58
CA ILE A 37 3.97 0.76 2.87
C ILE A 37 4.48 1.92 2.01
N ARG A 38 4.12 1.90 0.73
CA ARG A 38 4.39 3.00 -0.20
C ARG A 38 3.19 3.89 -0.39
N ASP A 39 2.02 3.29 -0.53
CA ASP A 39 0.79 4.04 -0.68
C ASP A 39 -0.43 3.21 -0.26
N LEU A 40 -1.55 3.89 0.00
CA LEU A 40 -2.81 3.32 0.47
C LEU A 40 -3.98 3.84 -0.39
N ALA A 41 -4.85 2.95 -0.84
CA ALA A 41 -6.11 3.32 -1.48
C ALA A 41 -7.31 2.72 -0.75
N ALA A 42 -8.33 3.52 -0.48
CA ALA A 42 -9.57 3.03 0.13
C ALA A 42 -10.39 2.18 -0.86
N VAL A 43 -10.95 1.09 -0.35
CA VAL A 43 -11.91 0.23 -1.05
C VAL A 43 -13.01 -0.19 -0.09
N ASP A 44 -14.09 -0.77 -0.60
CA ASP A 44 -15.16 -1.29 0.27
C ASP A 44 -14.60 -2.29 1.29
N GLY A 45 -14.82 -1.99 2.58
CA GLY A 45 -14.42 -2.85 3.69
C GLY A 45 -12.95 -2.77 4.11
N GLY A 46 -12.12 -1.94 3.48
CA GLY A 46 -10.70 -1.84 3.87
C GLY A 46 -9.84 -0.93 2.99
N LEU A 47 -8.56 -1.26 2.91
CA LEU A 47 -7.54 -0.55 2.13
C LEU A 47 -6.84 -1.54 1.19
N LEU A 48 -6.46 -1.08 0.02
CA LEU A 48 -5.36 -1.66 -0.73
C LEU A 48 -4.06 -1.01 -0.29
N VAL A 49 -3.07 -1.84 0.00
CA VAL A 49 -1.73 -1.45 0.44
C VAL A 49 -0.74 -1.80 -0.65
N LEU A 50 -0.10 -0.78 -1.24
CA LEU A 50 1.09 -0.99 -2.06
C LEU A 50 2.29 -1.10 -1.13
N SER A 51 3.00 -2.23 -1.20
CA SER A 51 4.24 -2.47 -0.48
C SER A 51 5.43 -2.57 -1.41
N GLY A 52 6.59 -2.15 -0.92
CA GLY A 52 7.87 -2.20 -1.62
C GLY A 52 9.04 -2.07 -0.63
N PRO A 53 10.31 -2.13 -1.10
CA PRO A 53 11.47 -2.03 -0.22
C PRO A 53 11.43 -0.76 0.63
N GLN A 54 11.62 -0.83 1.94
CA GLN A 54 11.54 0.37 2.81
C GLN A 54 12.59 1.44 2.46
N LYS A 55 13.78 1.00 2.03
CA LYS A 55 14.90 1.86 1.65
C LYS A 55 14.65 2.41 0.26
N ASP A 56 15.34 3.49 -0.08
CA ASP A 56 15.36 4.00 -1.44
C ASP A 56 16.21 3.07 -2.33
N MET A 57 15.57 1.98 -2.77
CA MET A 57 16.14 0.96 -3.63
C MET A 57 15.03 0.23 -4.38
N THR A 58 15.40 -0.39 -5.48
CA THR A 58 14.50 -1.29 -6.21
C THR A 58 14.33 -2.63 -5.52
N GLY A 59 13.17 -3.25 -5.72
CA GLY A 59 12.93 -4.62 -5.29
C GLY A 59 11.51 -5.06 -5.63
N ALA A 60 11.10 -6.18 -5.04
CA ALA A 60 9.74 -6.69 -5.19
C ALA A 60 8.73 -5.68 -4.62
N ALA A 61 7.60 -5.54 -5.32
CA ALA A 61 6.46 -4.77 -4.87
C ALA A 61 5.21 -5.65 -4.88
N ASN A 62 4.27 -5.39 -3.98
CA ASN A 62 3.04 -6.15 -3.86
C ASN A 62 1.86 -5.23 -3.61
N VAL A 63 0.67 -5.67 -4.01
CA VAL A 63 -0.60 -5.07 -3.59
C VAL A 63 -1.32 -6.06 -2.70
N SER A 64 -1.82 -5.61 -1.55
CA SER A 64 -2.51 -6.46 -0.59
C SER A 64 -3.76 -5.77 -0.06
N PHE A 65 -4.82 -6.54 0.22
CA PHE A 65 -6.00 -6.02 0.92
C PHE A 65 -5.77 -6.06 2.43
N TRP A 66 -6.12 -4.99 3.11
CA TRP A 66 -5.94 -4.86 4.55
C TRP A 66 -7.17 -4.21 5.21
N LYS A 67 -7.44 -4.61 6.46
CA LYS A 67 -8.41 -3.95 7.34
C LYS A 67 -7.93 -4.02 8.80
N PRO A 68 -8.41 -3.14 9.70
CA PRO A 68 -8.05 -3.20 11.12
C PRO A 68 -8.19 -4.61 11.72
N GLY A 69 -7.16 -5.05 12.45
CA GLY A 69 -7.07 -6.38 13.03
C GLY A 69 -6.39 -7.44 12.14
N MET A 70 -6.10 -7.13 10.87
CA MET A 70 -5.33 -8.00 9.99
C MET A 70 -3.83 -7.69 10.12
N ASN A 71 -3.05 -8.60 10.73
CA ASN A 71 -1.61 -8.41 10.87
C ASN A 71 -0.83 -8.85 9.62
N LYS A 72 -1.30 -9.85 8.89
CA LYS A 72 -0.60 -10.43 7.73
C LYS A 72 -1.55 -10.53 6.52
N PRO A 73 -1.60 -9.51 5.65
CA PRO A 73 -2.49 -9.50 4.51
C PRO A 73 -1.98 -10.40 3.37
N SER A 74 -2.91 -11.07 2.68
CA SER A 74 -2.59 -11.80 1.44
C SER A 74 -2.08 -10.81 0.40
N SER A 75 -0.92 -11.12 -0.18
CA SER A 75 -0.20 -10.20 -1.07
C SER A 75 -0.19 -10.75 -2.49
N TYR A 76 -0.51 -9.89 -3.45
CA TYR A 76 -0.36 -10.14 -4.86
C TYR A 76 0.91 -9.45 -5.35
N ASN A 77 1.87 -10.22 -5.86
CA ASN A 77 3.09 -9.65 -6.41
C ASN A 77 2.79 -8.94 -7.73
N ILE A 78 3.22 -7.68 -7.85
CA ILE A 78 3.09 -6.94 -9.10
C ILE A 78 4.42 -6.98 -9.86
N GLU A 79 4.35 -7.34 -11.14
CA GLU A 79 5.49 -7.18 -12.03
C GLU A 79 5.65 -5.70 -12.34
N LYS A 80 6.70 -5.07 -11.80
CA LYS A 80 6.92 -3.63 -11.99
C LYS A 80 7.00 -3.26 -13.47
N ALA A 81 6.40 -2.13 -13.81
CA ALA A 81 6.56 -1.51 -15.11
C ALA A 81 7.75 -0.54 -15.14
N GLY A 82 8.25 -0.25 -16.34
CA GLY A 82 9.36 0.67 -16.55
C GLY A 82 10.74 0.00 -16.54
N LEU A 83 11.77 0.80 -16.29
CA LEU A 83 13.17 0.37 -16.26
C LEU A 83 13.51 -0.43 -15.00
N ALA A 84 14.69 -1.04 -15.00
CA ALA A 84 15.18 -1.87 -13.89
C ALA A 84 15.29 -1.10 -12.57
N ASP A 85 15.43 0.23 -12.60
CA ASP A 85 15.49 1.13 -11.45
C ASP A 85 14.12 1.66 -10.98
N SER A 86 13.02 1.29 -11.64
CA SER A 86 11.66 1.76 -11.29
C SER A 86 11.22 1.29 -9.90
N LYS A 87 10.64 2.21 -9.13
CA LYS A 87 10.11 1.96 -7.78
C LYS A 87 8.62 2.30 -7.75
N PRO A 88 7.70 1.33 -7.65
CA PRO A 88 6.28 1.61 -7.43
C PRO A 88 6.07 2.44 -6.17
N GLU A 89 5.47 3.63 -6.29
CA GLU A 89 5.31 4.58 -5.16
C GLU A 89 3.87 5.10 -5.01
N ALA A 90 3.01 4.93 -6.00
CA ALA A 90 1.60 5.36 -5.92
C ALA A 90 0.66 4.32 -6.52
N LEU A 91 -0.52 4.16 -5.92
CA LEU A 91 -1.62 3.35 -6.45
C LEU A 91 -2.94 4.15 -6.48
N THR A 92 -3.81 3.81 -7.43
CA THR A 92 -5.20 4.24 -7.39
C THR A 92 -6.13 3.17 -7.93
N VAL A 93 -7.35 3.11 -7.40
CA VAL A 93 -8.36 2.14 -7.81
C VAL A 93 -9.17 2.72 -8.96
N LEU A 94 -9.12 2.07 -10.11
CA LEU A 94 -9.91 2.48 -11.28
C LEU A 94 -11.28 1.81 -11.31
N LYS A 95 -11.35 0.56 -10.85
CA LYS A 95 -12.58 -0.21 -10.78
C LYS A 95 -12.53 -1.23 -9.65
N ALA A 96 -13.66 -1.42 -8.99
CA ALA A 96 -13.86 -2.43 -7.97
C ALA A 96 -15.03 -3.34 -8.42
N ALA A 97 -14.73 -4.56 -8.82
CA ALA A 97 -15.71 -5.59 -9.17
C ALA A 97 -15.78 -6.65 -8.08
N ASP A 98 -16.76 -7.55 -8.10
CA ASP A 98 -16.99 -8.51 -7.02
C ASP A 98 -15.79 -9.44 -6.76
N ASP A 99 -15.01 -9.78 -7.78
CA ASP A 99 -13.88 -10.71 -7.71
C ASP A 99 -12.49 -10.06 -7.81
N ARG A 100 -12.40 -8.77 -8.17
CA ARG A 100 -11.12 -8.09 -8.42
C ARG A 100 -11.16 -6.57 -8.29
N TYR A 101 -9.98 -5.98 -8.09
CA TYR A 101 -9.71 -4.56 -8.24
C TYR A 101 -8.85 -4.33 -9.48
N SER A 102 -9.26 -3.41 -10.35
CA SER A 102 -8.37 -2.89 -11.39
C SER A 102 -7.71 -1.64 -10.85
N VAL A 103 -6.38 -1.66 -10.73
CA VAL A 103 -5.58 -0.58 -10.15
C VAL A 103 -4.59 -0.02 -11.17
N LEU A 104 -4.33 1.28 -11.07
CA LEU A 104 -3.22 1.93 -11.74
C LEU A 104 -2.10 2.13 -10.72
N VAL A 105 -0.89 1.72 -11.05
CA VAL A 105 0.31 1.96 -10.24
C VAL A 105 1.27 2.82 -11.04
N VAL A 106 1.88 3.78 -10.36
CA VAL A 106 2.89 4.70 -10.92
C VAL A 106 4.17 4.59 -10.09
N SER A 107 5.30 4.64 -10.78
CA SER A 107 6.63 4.49 -10.19
C SER A 107 7.39 5.82 -10.12
N ASP A 108 8.25 5.95 -9.12
CA ASP A 108 9.35 6.92 -9.12
C ASP A 108 10.52 6.42 -9.97
N GLY A 109 11.25 7.36 -10.60
CA GLY A 109 12.40 7.11 -11.48
C GLY A 109 12.09 7.34 -12.98
N PRO A 110 11.23 6.52 -13.62
CA PRO A 110 10.94 6.65 -15.05
C PRO A 110 10.28 7.97 -15.43
N GLN A 111 10.52 8.43 -16.66
CA GLN A 111 9.77 9.54 -17.23
C GLN A 111 8.26 9.22 -17.26
N ASN A 112 7.45 10.16 -16.78
CA ASN A 112 5.99 9.99 -16.60
C ASN A 112 5.59 8.84 -15.66
N GLY A 113 6.53 8.31 -14.88
CA GLY A 113 6.30 7.31 -13.84
C GLY A 113 5.91 5.91 -14.33
N ALA A 114 6.03 5.61 -15.63
CA ALA A 114 5.74 4.30 -16.22
C ALA A 114 4.42 3.66 -15.70
N PRO A 115 3.26 4.33 -15.92
CA PRO A 115 1.97 3.87 -15.42
C PRO A 115 1.63 2.47 -15.93
N ALA A 116 1.16 1.59 -15.05
CA ALA A 116 0.73 0.25 -15.40
C ALA A 116 -0.53 -0.19 -14.67
N LEU A 117 -1.33 -0.99 -15.38
CA LEU A 117 -2.60 -1.53 -14.91
C LEU A 117 -2.40 -2.95 -14.38
N TYR A 118 -2.99 -3.22 -13.22
CA TYR A 118 -2.99 -4.54 -12.61
C TYR A 118 -4.41 -4.93 -12.18
N ASP A 119 -4.76 -6.19 -12.39
CA ASP A 119 -5.95 -6.78 -11.82
C ASP A 119 -5.56 -7.57 -10.56
N ILE A 120 -6.04 -7.10 -9.41
CA ILE A 120 -5.75 -7.67 -8.10
C ILE A 120 -6.97 -8.47 -7.63
N PRO A 121 -6.85 -9.79 -7.42
CA PRO A 121 -7.96 -10.60 -6.92
C PRO A 121 -8.45 -10.13 -5.55
N ARG A 122 -9.77 -10.18 -5.32
CA ARG A 122 -10.36 -10.05 -3.98
C ARG A 122 -10.20 -11.39 -3.26
N GLN A 123 -9.21 -11.48 -2.37
CA GLN A 123 -8.96 -12.64 -1.51
C GLN A 123 -9.36 -12.35 -0.06
#